data_AF-A0A3G9D0L1-F1
#
_entry.id   AF-A0A3G9D0L1-F1
#
_cell.length_a   1.000
_cell.length_b   1.000
_cell.length_c   1.000
_cell.angle_alpha   90.00
_cell.angle_beta   90.00
_cell.angle_gamma   90.00
#
_symmetry.space_group_name_H-M   'P 1'
#
loop_
_entity.id
_entity.type
_entity.pdbx_description
1 polymer ?
#
loop_
_entity_poly.entity_id
_entity_poly.type
_entity_poly.pdbx_seq_one_letter_code
_entity_poly.pdbx_strand_id
1 'polypeptide(L)'
;MEQATKILLVVCFILVAILGFISGIIYTEFPLRNPIFPKIEKPSNGGLIPSTDEVAEWHELGTFQGSDDDYRCFNIQGDKFKVVMSAVPMITYQPNSMQVDVIKDNSIVATKTIEWGATEYPNKKREIIEVTSGPGKYCIMVYSVDLENWQVTIWDYY
;
A
#
# COMPACT_ATOMS: atom_id res chain seq x y z
N MET A 1 53.46 -9.65 9.95
CA MET A 1 52.13 -9.12 10.31
C MET A 1 52.24 -8.54 11.70
N GLU A 2 52.12 -7.21 11.82
CA GLU A 2 52.28 -6.50 13.09
C GLU A 2 51.15 -6.86 14.06
N GLN A 3 51.44 -6.82 15.35
CA GLN A 3 50.49 -7.19 16.42
C GLN A 3 49.21 -6.34 16.35
N ALA A 4 49.33 -5.08 15.92
CA ALA A 4 48.23 -4.17 15.68
C ALA A 4 47.28 -4.67 14.58
N THR A 5 47.79 -5.24 13.48
CA THR A 5 46.99 -5.77 12.37
C THR A 5 46.17 -6.99 12.81
N LYS A 6 46.73 -7.84 13.69
CA LYS A 6 46.01 -8.99 14.24
C LYS A 6 44.85 -8.57 15.16
N ILE A 7 45.07 -7.55 15.99
CA ILE A 7 44.04 -7.02 16.90
C ILE A 7 42.90 -6.38 16.09
N LEU A 8 43.23 -5.60 15.06
CA LEU A 8 42.24 -4.95 14.20
C LEU A 8 41.30 -5.96 13.51
N LEU A 9 41.87 -7.05 12.96
CA LEU A 9 41.08 -8.08 12.28
C LEU A 9 40.13 -8.80 13.24
N VAL A 10 40.58 -9.12 14.46
CA VAL A 10 39.74 -9.78 15.47
C VAL A 10 38.55 -8.89 15.87
N VAL A 11 38.77 -7.58 16.04
CA VAL A 11 37.70 -6.62 16.34
C VAL A 11 36.68 -6.52 15.19
N CYS A 12 37.15 -6.49 13.94
CA CYS A 12 36.25 -6.47 12.77
C CYS A 12 35.36 -7.73 12.69
N PHE A 13 35.91 -8.92 12.95
CA PHE A 13 35.10 -10.15 12.93
C PHE A 13 34.04 -10.19 14.03
N ILE A 14 34.34 -9.66 15.22
CA ILE A 14 33.37 -9.53 16.32
C ILE A 14 32.25 -8.55 15.94
N LEU A 15 32.57 -7.41 15.33
CA LEU A 15 31.57 -6.42 14.91
C LEU A 15 30.62 -6.96 13.83
N VAL A 16 31.14 -7.68 12.83
CA VAL A 16 30.31 -8.29 11.78
C VAL A 16 29.41 -9.40 12.36
N ALA A 17 29.90 -10.18 13.32
CA ALA A 17 29.10 -11.21 13.99
C ALA A 17 27.94 -10.64 14.83
N ILE A 18 28.12 -9.47 15.44
CA ILE A 18 27.05 -8.78 16.20
C ILE A 18 26.00 -8.17 15.24
N LEU A 19 26.43 -7.56 14.14
CA LEU A 19 25.52 -6.98 13.13
C LEU A 19 24.68 -8.04 12.40
N GLY A 20 25.22 -9.24 12.17
CA GLY A 20 24.48 -10.36 11.58
C GLY A 20 23.42 -11.00 12.49
N PHE A 21 23.41 -10.70 13.80
CA PHE A 21 22.46 -11.27 14.75
C PHE A 21 21.19 -10.40 14.95
N ILE A 22 21.16 -9.16 14.44
CA ILE A 22 20.00 -8.26 14.57
C ILE A 22 19.01 -8.45 13.41
N SER A 23 19.40 -9.10 12.30
CA SER A 23 18.51 -9.34 11.15
C SER A 23 17.50 -10.49 11.32
N GLY A 24 17.38 -11.08 12.52
CA GLY A 24 16.62 -12.32 12.75
C GLY A 24 15.38 -12.20 13.64
N ILE A 25 15.06 -11.03 14.21
CA ILE A 25 13.93 -10.89 15.14
C ILE A 25 13.21 -9.57 14.85
N ILE A 26 12.20 -9.63 13.98
CA ILE A 26 10.87 -8.98 14.10
C ILE A 26 10.00 -9.65 13.01
N TYR A 27 9.40 -10.79 13.36
CA TYR A 27 8.13 -11.21 12.77
C TYR A 27 7.11 -11.09 13.90
N THR A 28 6.53 -9.90 14.07
CA THR A 28 5.35 -9.73 14.89
C THR A 28 4.15 -9.74 13.97
N GLU A 29 3.44 -10.87 13.96
CA GLU A 29 2.08 -10.95 13.43
C GLU A 29 1.20 -9.97 14.21
N PHE A 30 0.71 -8.94 13.53
CA PHE A 30 -0.37 -8.11 14.07
C PHE A 30 -1.66 -8.92 14.05
N PRO A 31 -2.36 -9.10 15.19
CA PRO A 31 -3.69 -9.68 15.16
C PRO A 31 -4.63 -8.68 14.46
N LEU A 32 -5.09 -9.06 13.26
CA LEU A 32 -6.18 -8.39 12.56
C LEU A 32 -7.42 -8.40 13.46
N ARG A 33 -7.68 -7.27 14.13
CA ARG A 33 -8.98 -7.00 14.73
C ARG A 33 -9.95 -6.78 13.58
N ASN A 34 -10.69 -7.82 13.20
CA ASN A 34 -11.81 -7.68 12.26
C ASN A 34 -12.73 -6.55 12.78
N PRO A 35 -12.97 -5.48 12.02
CA PRO A 35 -14.09 -4.60 12.32
C PRO A 35 -15.38 -5.42 12.12
N ILE A 36 -16.15 -5.58 13.19
CA ILE A 36 -17.51 -6.09 13.14
C ILE A 36 -18.34 -5.00 12.45
N PHE A 37 -18.55 -5.13 11.14
CA PHE A 37 -19.59 -4.39 10.46
C PHE A 37 -20.94 -5.00 10.86
N PRO A 38 -21.92 -4.22 11.34
CA PRO A 38 -23.25 -4.75 11.58
C PRO A 38 -23.84 -5.24 10.26
N LYS A 39 -24.22 -6.52 10.23
CA LYS A 39 -25.01 -7.11 9.16
C LYS A 39 -26.33 -6.34 9.13
N ILE A 40 -26.54 -5.55 8.07
CA ILE A 40 -27.84 -4.92 7.83
C ILE A 40 -28.79 -6.05 7.44
N GLU A 41 -29.57 -6.52 8.41
CA GLU A 41 -30.70 -7.41 8.13
C GLU A 41 -31.77 -6.59 7.42
N LYS A 42 -31.94 -6.85 6.12
CA LYS A 42 -33.04 -6.30 5.31
C LYS A 42 -34.35 -6.81 5.94
N PRO A 43 -35.32 -5.94 6.29
CA PRO A 43 -36.59 -6.41 6.82
C PRO A 43 -37.34 -7.15 5.71
N SER A 44 -37.59 -8.44 5.95
CA SER A 44 -38.46 -9.27 5.13
C SER A 44 -39.90 -8.80 5.30
N ASN A 45 -40.35 -7.91 4.42
CA ASN A 45 -41.77 -7.74 4.14
C ASN A 45 -42.07 -8.27 2.73
N GLY A 46 -42.87 -9.32 2.70
CA GLY A 46 -43.35 -9.95 1.49
C GLY A 46 -44.10 -8.96 0.60
N GLY A 47 -43.70 -8.94 -0.67
CA GLY A 47 -44.37 -8.25 -1.76
C GLY A 47 -43.62 -8.59 -3.04
N LEU A 48 -44.30 -9.27 -3.99
CA LEU A 48 -43.79 -9.44 -5.35
C LEU A 48 -43.53 -8.06 -6.00
N ILE A 49 -42.63 -8.02 -7.00
CA ILE A 49 -42.33 -6.97 -8.03
C ILE A 49 -40.88 -6.40 -7.90
N PRO A 50 -40.16 -6.11 -9.01
CA PRO A 50 -39.64 -6.94 -10.10
C PRO A 50 -38.11 -7.11 -9.98
N SER A 51 -37.42 -7.77 -10.92
CA SER A 51 -35.97 -7.73 -11.03
C SER A 51 -35.49 -6.29 -11.31
N THR A 52 -35.14 -5.54 -10.28
CA THR A 52 -34.27 -4.37 -10.42
C THR A 52 -32.88 -4.88 -10.77
N ASP A 53 -32.51 -4.80 -12.04
CA ASP A 53 -31.11 -4.78 -12.42
C ASP A 53 -30.47 -3.60 -11.66
N GLU A 54 -29.79 -3.87 -10.56
CA GLU A 54 -28.98 -2.86 -9.87
C GLU A 54 -27.93 -2.35 -10.87
N VAL A 55 -28.02 -1.06 -11.21
CA VAL A 55 -27.06 -0.43 -12.13
C VAL A 55 -25.77 -0.24 -11.35
N ALA A 56 -24.70 -0.91 -11.77
CA ALA A 56 -23.42 -0.82 -11.09
C ALA A 56 -22.84 0.60 -11.10
N GLU A 57 -22.37 1.07 -9.94
CA GLU A 57 -21.84 2.41 -9.69
C GLU A 57 -20.48 2.37 -8.97
N TRP A 58 -19.77 3.50 -8.95
CA TRP A 58 -18.49 3.61 -8.23
C TRP A 58 -18.73 3.97 -6.77
N HIS A 59 -18.26 3.12 -5.86
CA HIS A 59 -18.37 3.30 -4.42
C HIS A 59 -16.98 3.48 -3.78
N GLU A 60 -16.76 4.57 -3.05
CA GLU A 60 -15.52 4.75 -2.29
C GLU A 60 -15.50 3.76 -1.11
N LEU A 61 -14.47 2.92 -1.07
CA LEU A 61 -14.24 2.01 0.06
C LEU A 61 -13.45 2.68 1.18
N GLY A 62 -12.59 3.63 0.82
CA GLY A 62 -11.88 4.46 1.78
C GLY A 62 -10.69 5.19 1.19
N THR A 63 -10.22 6.14 1.98
CA THR A 63 -9.06 6.97 1.71
C THR A 63 -8.07 6.87 2.87
N PHE A 64 -6.78 6.75 2.55
CA PHE A 64 -5.70 6.79 3.53
C PHE A 64 -4.53 7.62 2.99
N GLN A 65 -3.70 8.11 3.90
CA GLN A 65 -2.64 9.07 3.62
C GLN A 65 -1.47 8.87 4.58
N GLY A 66 -0.29 9.32 4.15
CA GLY A 66 0.95 9.21 4.91
C GLY A 66 2.09 9.99 4.27
N SER A 67 3.29 9.81 4.80
CA SER A 67 4.56 10.32 4.26
C SER A 67 5.54 9.19 3.94
N ASP A 68 5.45 8.12 4.73
CA ASP A 68 6.31 6.93 4.67
C ASP A 68 5.58 5.76 3.99
N ASP A 69 6.26 4.62 3.88
CA ASP A 69 5.66 3.36 3.41
C ASP A 69 4.43 2.97 4.24
N ASP A 70 3.40 2.41 3.61
CA ASP A 70 2.20 1.89 4.28
C ASP A 70 1.67 0.66 3.55
N TYR A 71 1.01 -0.22 4.29
CA TYR A 71 0.41 -1.45 3.78
C TYR A 71 -1.00 -1.64 4.33
N ARG A 72 -2.00 -1.71 3.44
CA ARG A 72 -3.41 -1.87 3.85
C ARG A 72 -4.17 -2.83 2.96
N CYS A 73 -5.11 -3.57 3.54
CA CYS A 73 -5.96 -4.49 2.80
C CYS A 73 -7.44 -4.08 2.84
N PHE A 74 -8.16 -4.42 1.78
CA PHE A 74 -9.60 -4.20 1.62
C PHE A 74 -10.26 -5.37 0.90
N ASN A 75 -11.59 -5.42 0.94
CA ASN A 75 -12.39 -6.39 0.20
C ASN A 75 -13.13 -5.66 -0.93
N ILE A 76 -13.02 -6.20 -2.14
CA ILE A 76 -13.74 -5.77 -3.34
C ILE A 76 -14.95 -6.70 -3.53
N GLN A 77 -16.11 -6.11 -3.78
CA GLN A 77 -17.36 -6.80 -4.12
C GLN A 77 -17.58 -6.85 -5.63
N GLY A 78 -17.16 -5.81 -6.34
CA GLY A 78 -17.31 -5.68 -7.78
C GLY A 78 -16.34 -6.50 -8.61
N ASP A 79 -16.57 -6.49 -9.92
CA ASP A 79 -15.67 -7.14 -10.88
C ASP A 79 -14.45 -6.27 -11.23
N LYS A 80 -14.56 -4.97 -10.98
CA LYS A 80 -13.50 -3.98 -11.19
C LYS A 80 -13.43 -3.00 -10.03
N PHE A 81 -12.24 -2.48 -9.77
CA PHE A 81 -12.01 -1.40 -8.82
C PHE A 81 -10.92 -0.47 -9.37
N LYS A 82 -10.79 0.73 -8.79
CA LYS A 82 -9.70 1.65 -9.10
C LYS A 82 -9.04 2.17 -7.83
N VAL A 83 -7.74 2.44 -7.96
CA VAL A 83 -6.89 3.04 -6.94
C VAL A 83 -6.47 4.40 -7.47
N VAL A 84 -6.89 5.45 -6.78
CA VAL A 84 -6.47 6.83 -7.09
C VAL A 84 -5.35 7.20 -6.15
N MET A 85 -4.16 7.44 -6.68
CA MET A 85 -2.98 7.82 -5.91
C MET A 85 -2.57 9.26 -6.22
N SER A 86 -2.12 9.99 -5.21
CA SER A 86 -1.53 11.31 -5.40
C SER A 86 -0.46 11.59 -4.35
N ALA A 87 0.55 12.37 -4.71
CA ALA A 87 1.64 12.70 -3.81
C ALA A 87 2.18 14.11 -4.06
N VAL A 88 2.78 14.67 -3.01
CA VAL A 88 3.51 15.94 -3.00
C VAL A 88 4.95 15.64 -2.61
N PRO A 89 5.95 15.98 -3.45
CA PRO A 89 7.35 15.69 -3.14
C PRO A 89 7.87 16.66 -2.07
N MET A 90 8.86 16.24 -1.28
CA MET A 90 9.65 17.19 -0.52
C MET A 90 10.52 18.02 -1.46
N ILE A 91 10.73 19.30 -1.14
CA ILE A 91 11.66 20.14 -1.91
C ILE A 91 13.09 19.76 -1.55
N THR A 92 13.65 18.83 -2.31
CA THR A 92 15.04 18.36 -2.20
C THR A 92 15.78 18.53 -3.52
N TYR A 93 17.10 18.37 -3.51
CA TYR A 93 17.91 18.30 -4.74
C TYR A 93 18.12 16.84 -5.19
N GLN A 94 17.22 15.93 -4.81
CA GLN A 94 17.23 14.51 -5.17
C GLN A 94 15.89 14.14 -5.82
N PRO A 95 15.82 13.06 -6.61
CA PRO A 95 14.55 12.56 -7.11
C PRO A 95 13.62 12.11 -5.98
N ASN A 96 12.31 12.31 -6.15
CA ASN A 96 11.27 11.88 -5.22
C ASN A 96 10.33 10.89 -5.92
N SER A 97 9.74 9.96 -5.19
CA SER A 97 8.80 9.02 -5.81
C SER A 97 7.77 8.45 -4.85
N MET A 98 6.62 8.09 -5.41
CA MET A 98 5.61 7.24 -4.81
C MET A 98 5.36 6.06 -5.76
N GLN A 99 5.54 4.83 -5.29
CA GLN A 99 5.07 3.62 -5.98
C GLN A 99 3.91 3.00 -5.21
N VAL A 100 2.92 2.51 -5.95
CA VAL A 100 1.79 1.77 -5.41
C VAL A 100 1.69 0.43 -6.11
N ASP A 101 1.79 -0.64 -5.32
CA ASP A 101 1.54 -2.00 -5.76
C ASP A 101 0.17 -2.48 -5.25
N VAL A 102 -0.61 -3.06 -6.15
CA VAL A 102 -1.86 -3.76 -5.85
C VAL A 102 -1.56 -5.25 -5.80
N ILE A 103 -1.88 -5.89 -4.67
CA ILE A 103 -1.51 -7.26 -4.37
C ILE A 103 -2.77 -8.10 -4.17
N LYS A 104 -2.82 -9.26 -4.84
CA LYS A 104 -3.83 -10.30 -4.66
C LYS A 104 -3.12 -11.65 -4.56
N ASP A 105 -3.50 -12.49 -3.60
CA ASP A 105 -2.94 -13.84 -3.44
C ASP A 105 -1.41 -13.86 -3.45
N ASN A 106 -0.81 -12.94 -2.68
CA ASN A 106 0.64 -12.73 -2.56
C ASN A 106 1.38 -12.36 -3.87
N SER A 107 0.64 -11.98 -4.92
CA SER A 107 1.19 -11.56 -6.21
C SER A 107 0.79 -10.12 -6.52
N ILE A 108 1.71 -9.34 -7.09
CA ILE A 108 1.41 -8.01 -7.58
C ILE A 108 0.58 -8.15 -8.86
N VAL A 109 -0.64 -7.62 -8.85
CA VAL A 109 -1.57 -7.64 -9.98
C VAL A 109 -1.58 -6.33 -10.77
N ALA A 110 -1.12 -5.23 -10.16
CA ALA A 110 -0.91 -3.95 -10.83
C ALA A 110 0.09 -3.09 -10.06
N THR A 111 0.84 -2.25 -10.77
CA THR A 111 1.79 -1.30 -10.19
C THR A 111 1.69 0.03 -10.93
N LYS A 112 1.88 1.13 -10.20
CA LYS A 112 2.04 2.46 -10.79
C LYS A 112 2.99 3.31 -9.94
N THR A 113 3.75 4.16 -10.61
CA THR A 113 4.72 5.05 -9.97
C THR A 113 4.47 6.49 -10.40
N ILE A 114 4.60 7.40 -9.45
CA ILE A 114 4.71 8.85 -9.63
C ILE A 114 6.12 9.23 -9.23
N GLU A 115 6.83 9.97 -10.08
CA GLU A 115 8.22 10.37 -9.83
C GLU A 115 8.41 11.85 -10.10
N TRP A 116 9.36 12.49 -9.41
CA TRP A 116 9.86 13.82 -9.72
C TRP A 116 11.36 13.76 -9.94
N GLY A 117 11.83 14.39 -11.01
CA GLY A 117 13.27 14.58 -11.22
C GLY A 117 13.88 15.54 -10.19
N ALA A 118 15.19 15.44 -9.96
CA ALA A 118 15.92 16.26 -8.97
C ALA A 118 15.82 17.79 -9.18
N THR A 119 15.49 18.24 -10.39
CA THR A 119 15.29 19.66 -10.73
C THR A 119 13.88 19.94 -11.23
N GLU A 120 12.98 18.97 -11.11
CA GLU A 120 11.58 19.15 -11.51
C GLU A 120 10.87 20.05 -10.50
N TYR A 121 9.90 20.83 -10.99
CA TYR A 121 9.09 21.66 -10.11
C TYR A 121 8.27 20.78 -9.13
N PRO A 122 8.27 21.05 -7.81
CA PRO A 122 7.68 20.19 -6.80
C PRO A 122 6.14 20.37 -6.73
N ASN A 123 5.43 20.01 -7.79
CA ASN A 123 3.97 20.04 -7.84
C ASN A 123 3.35 18.72 -7.37
N LYS A 124 2.11 18.79 -6.89
CA LYS A 124 1.30 17.58 -6.65
C LYS A 124 1.06 16.85 -7.97
N LYS A 125 1.28 15.54 -7.98
CA LYS A 125 0.94 14.64 -9.09
C LYS A 125 -0.12 13.62 -8.66
N ARG A 126 -0.85 13.08 -9.63
CA ARG A 126 -1.95 12.13 -9.43
C ARG A 126 -1.99 11.12 -10.56
N GLU A 127 -2.19 9.86 -10.21
CA GLU A 127 -2.35 8.73 -11.13
C GLU A 127 -3.52 7.83 -10.69
N ILE A 128 -3.97 6.99 -11.62
CA ILE A 128 -5.05 6.02 -11.38
C ILE A 128 -4.60 4.64 -11.85
N ILE A 129 -4.84 3.63 -11.03
CA ILE A 129 -4.71 2.21 -11.37
C ILE A 129 -6.12 1.64 -11.48
N GLU A 130 -6.48 1.06 -12.62
CA GLU A 130 -7.73 0.30 -12.77
C GLU A 130 -7.41 -1.19 -12.79
N VAL A 131 -8.19 -1.99 -12.04
CA VAL A 131 -7.98 -3.43 -11.89
C VAL A 131 -9.29 -4.15 -12.13
N THR A 132 -9.26 -5.14 -13.02
CA THR A 132 -10.38 -6.03 -13.33
C THR A 132 -9.96 -7.46 -12.97
N SER A 133 -10.22 -7.88 -11.73
CA SER A 133 -9.77 -9.18 -11.21
C SER A 133 -10.84 -9.87 -10.34
N GLY A 134 -12.10 -9.40 -10.41
CA GLY A 134 -13.20 -9.99 -9.65
C GLY A 134 -13.16 -9.67 -8.15
N PRO A 135 -14.19 -10.07 -7.41
CA PRO A 135 -14.28 -9.85 -5.97
C PRO A 135 -13.16 -10.56 -5.20
N GLY A 136 -12.92 -10.07 -3.98
CA GLY A 136 -11.98 -10.69 -3.04
C GLY A 136 -11.15 -9.69 -2.26
N LYS A 137 -10.20 -10.23 -1.50
CA LYS A 137 -9.27 -9.43 -0.70
C LYS A 137 -8.10 -8.96 -1.56
N TYR A 138 -7.83 -7.66 -1.51
CA TYR A 138 -6.65 -7.05 -2.11
C TYR A 138 -5.90 -6.27 -1.04
N CYS A 139 -4.61 -6.06 -1.26
CA CYS A 139 -3.79 -5.22 -0.43
C CYS A 139 -3.03 -4.21 -1.28
N ILE A 140 -2.76 -3.05 -0.70
CA ILE A 140 -1.99 -1.96 -1.30
C ILE A 140 -0.72 -1.83 -0.50
N MET A 141 0.40 -1.86 -1.20
CA MET A 141 1.70 -1.47 -0.68
C MET A 141 2.08 -0.13 -1.29
N VAL A 142 2.35 0.86 -0.44
CA VAL A 142 2.89 2.15 -0.83
C VAL A 142 4.37 2.16 -0.48
N TYR A 143 5.21 2.50 -1.46
CA TYR A 143 6.62 2.82 -1.25
C TYR A 143 6.82 4.32 -1.47
N SER A 144 7.46 5.00 -0.53
CA SER A 144 7.74 6.43 -0.64
C SER A 144 9.23 6.74 -0.59
N VAL A 145 9.62 7.76 -1.36
CA VAL A 145 10.96 8.34 -1.34
C VAL A 145 10.81 9.85 -1.26
N ASP A 146 11.20 10.41 -0.12
CA ASP A 146 11.25 11.85 0.15
C ASP A 146 9.95 12.59 -0.24
N LEU A 147 8.82 12.16 0.32
CA LEU A 147 7.51 12.78 0.08
C LEU A 147 7.06 13.61 1.27
N GLU A 148 6.51 14.79 1.03
CA GLU A 148 5.89 15.58 2.09
C GLU A 148 4.60 14.88 2.57
N ASN A 149 3.78 14.45 1.61
CA ASN A 149 2.62 13.62 1.85
C ASN A 149 2.16 12.89 0.59
N TRP A 150 1.41 11.82 0.80
CA TRP A 150 0.69 11.08 -0.23
C TRP A 150 -0.71 10.69 0.24
N GLN A 151 -1.59 10.39 -0.70
CA GLN A 151 -2.95 9.93 -0.48
C GLN A 151 -3.32 8.84 -1.49
N VAL A 152 -3.99 7.79 -1.01
CA VAL A 152 -4.56 6.71 -1.81
C VAL A 152 -6.05 6.58 -1.48
N THR A 153 -6.89 6.57 -2.51
CA THR A 153 -8.34 6.33 -2.41
C THR A 153 -8.73 5.12 -3.24
N ILE A 154 -9.50 4.22 -2.64
CA ILE A 154 -9.97 2.98 -3.27
C ILE A 154 -11.44 3.12 -3.62
N TRP A 155 -11.79 2.78 -4.86
CA TRP A 155 -13.16 2.77 -5.36
C TRP A 155 -13.50 1.41 -5.94
N ASP A 156 -14.59 0.83 -5.49
CA ASP A 156 -15.15 -0.42 -5.99
C ASP A 156 -16.29 -0.13 -6.99
N TYR A 157 -16.58 -1.06 -7.90
CA TYR A 157 -17.65 -0.92 -8.89
C TYR A 157 -18.62 -2.10 -8.82
N TYR A 158 -19.78 -1.89 -8.19
CA TYR A 158 -20.84 -2.88 -8.03
C TYR A 158 -22.22 -2.22 -7.99
#